data_AF-A0A1B7VPU8-F1
#
_entry.id   AF-A0A1B7VPU8-F1
#
_cell.length_a   1.000
_cell.length_b   1.000
_cell.length_c   1.000
_cell.angle_alpha   90.00
_cell.angle_beta   90.00
_cell.angle_gamma   90.00
#
_symmetry.space_group_name_H-M   'P 1'
#
loop_
_entity.id
_entity.type
_entity.pdbx_description
1 polymer ?
#
loop_
_entity_poly.entity_id
_entity_poly.type
_entity_poly.pdbx_seq_one_letter_code
_entity_poly.pdbx_strand_id
1 'polypeptide(L)'
;MNLYFIRVNYTILTTAVVATLVISLPTSAADTVSTQKIAQLAKNTSVQINVEGDLTPGGSGVIIAKEDNIYTVLTANHVVCDDLKRSEKIICATDTTYSIRTNTGKDYPVKDVKVLQKNKNDPDLAIATFVATEDYPIATLGNSDQMVEGADVFVGGFPAVFGKVGAARDFAFTTGLVVSRSSKAINGYGLIYDARTITGNSGGPVFDIAGRVVAIHGLADTSGKNKTETGAVVTQKTGFNAGIPINTFLATNEPIIKNTQFKEDSSPTDKPVNNLNNPQSARDFYARGITRLDQYNYREAAADFTQAIKLDPKYIEAYFKRGYSYTWVSKHQEALTDFNQVIVLDPNYLDAYLNRGWSQIFLQNDQAALEDFNRVIRLNPNYAAAYAHQGMAYIKLGKYQAALESSKQAIRLDSRNSYGYTIQADVFNNLKDYPAAIKVSTLAILIDPDDFSAYINRALAYTLIGDYQNALSDYQKSSEIFTRRYVKKSTSEAELKPQPKPTSNSSSDSNLELIKSWELIDVPCTSREKVVSIMIDDKKYCVLPHPSLTWKGYRYNRGTGKLEPLT
;
A
#
# COMPACT_ATOMS: atom_id res chain seq x y z
N MET A 1 13.22 -65.40 40.80
CA MET A 1 13.25 -65.20 42.26
C MET A 1 12.06 -64.30 42.60
N ASN A 2 10.96 -64.89 43.08
CA ASN A 2 9.83 -64.14 43.63
C ASN A 2 10.27 -63.43 44.91
N LEU A 3 9.73 -62.25 45.21
CA LEU A 3 9.29 -61.85 46.55
C LEU A 3 8.52 -60.51 46.49
N TYR A 4 7.24 -60.60 46.85
CA TYR A 4 6.38 -59.48 47.22
C TYR A 4 6.90 -58.82 48.51
N PHE A 5 6.84 -57.49 48.60
CA PHE A 5 6.78 -56.80 49.89
C PHE A 5 5.76 -55.66 49.88
N ILE A 6 4.86 -55.78 50.85
CA ILE A 6 3.80 -54.86 51.25
C ILE A 6 4.43 -53.58 51.84
N ARG A 7 3.83 -52.41 51.58
CA ARG A 7 4.04 -51.20 52.39
C ARG A 7 2.70 -50.70 52.94
N VAL A 8 2.68 -50.49 54.25
CA VAL A 8 1.58 -49.95 55.04
C VAL A 8 2.04 -48.66 55.70
N ASN A 9 1.19 -47.62 55.56
CA ASN A 9 0.95 -46.41 56.38
C ASN A 9 2.10 -45.42 56.69
N TYR A 10 1.84 -44.10 56.56
CA TYR A 10 1.19 -43.27 57.61
C TYR A 10 0.86 -41.87 57.05
N THR A 11 -0.38 -41.44 57.25
CA THR A 11 -0.87 -40.08 57.00
C THR A 11 -0.52 -39.19 58.19
N ILE A 12 0.23 -38.11 57.95
CA ILE A 12 0.38 -37.00 58.90
C ILE A 12 -0.32 -35.79 58.29
N LEU A 13 -1.45 -35.39 58.89
CA LEU A 13 -2.09 -34.11 58.66
C LEU A 13 -1.25 -33.01 59.30
N THR A 14 -0.83 -32.02 58.52
CA THR A 14 -0.50 -30.69 59.03
C THR A 14 -1.30 -29.66 58.26
N THR A 15 -2.34 -29.13 58.89
CA THR A 15 -3.13 -27.99 58.43
C THR A 15 -2.32 -26.70 58.59
N ALA A 16 -1.91 -26.09 57.47
CA ALA A 16 -1.49 -24.70 57.45
C ALA A 16 -2.63 -23.85 56.86
N VAL A 17 -3.33 -23.12 57.71
CA VAL A 17 -4.30 -22.10 57.30
C VAL A 17 -3.50 -20.87 56.86
N VAL A 18 -3.37 -20.68 55.55
CA VAL A 18 -2.90 -19.41 54.98
C VAL A 18 -4.14 -18.54 54.78
N ALA A 19 -4.39 -17.62 55.71
CA ALA A 19 -5.37 -16.57 55.51
C ALA A 19 -4.81 -15.55 54.51
N THR A 20 -5.17 -15.68 53.24
CA THR A 20 -4.94 -14.64 52.23
C THR A 20 -5.94 -13.51 52.45
N LEU A 21 -5.43 -12.39 52.98
CA LEU A 21 -6.12 -11.12 53.03
C LEU A 21 -6.27 -10.60 51.58
N VAL A 22 -7.46 -10.75 50.98
CA VAL A 22 -7.78 -10.17 49.68
C VAL A 22 -8.04 -8.68 49.90
N ILE A 23 -7.02 -7.85 49.72
CA ILE A 23 -7.21 -6.41 49.58
C ILE A 23 -7.73 -6.19 48.15
N SER A 24 -9.05 -6.14 48.00
CA SER A 24 -9.68 -5.68 46.77
C SER A 24 -9.43 -4.18 46.63
N LEU A 25 -8.41 -3.82 45.84
CA LEU A 25 -8.33 -2.47 45.29
C LEU A 25 -9.51 -2.27 44.34
N PRO A 26 -10.21 -1.12 44.37
CA PRO A 26 -11.27 -0.85 43.42
C PRO A 26 -10.61 -0.64 42.04
N THR A 27 -10.60 -1.68 41.21
CA THR A 27 -10.37 -1.52 39.78
C THR A 27 -11.59 -0.80 39.21
N SER A 28 -11.43 0.44 38.77
CA SER A 28 -12.34 1.06 37.83
C SER A 28 -12.21 0.34 36.49
N ALA A 29 -12.85 -0.83 36.39
CA ALA A 29 -13.06 -1.55 35.15
C ALA A 29 -14.34 -1.00 34.52
N ALA A 30 -14.22 0.08 33.74
CA ALA A 30 -15.31 0.58 32.91
C ALA A 30 -14.84 0.57 31.44
N ASP A 31 -15.53 -0.24 30.64
CA ASP A 31 -15.72 -0.09 29.19
C ASP A 31 -14.55 -0.24 28.20
N THR A 32 -13.63 -1.18 28.43
CA THR A 32 -12.81 -1.73 27.32
C THR A 32 -13.46 -3.00 26.75
N VAL A 33 -13.79 -2.98 25.45
CA VAL A 33 -14.30 -4.17 24.75
C VAL A 33 -13.12 -5.10 24.49
N SER A 34 -13.18 -6.35 24.95
CA SER A 34 -12.11 -7.32 24.66
C SER A 34 -11.84 -7.42 23.15
N THR A 35 -10.58 -7.60 22.73
CA THR A 35 -10.20 -7.70 21.32
C THR A 35 -11.01 -8.75 20.55
N GLN A 36 -11.37 -9.87 21.20
CA GLN A 36 -12.22 -10.91 20.60
C GLN A 36 -13.62 -10.39 20.26
N LYS A 37 -14.20 -9.55 21.13
CA LYS A 37 -15.50 -8.94 20.91
C LYS A 37 -15.45 -7.87 19.81
N ILE A 38 -14.35 -7.11 19.71
CA ILE A 38 -14.10 -6.21 18.58
C ILE A 38 -13.97 -7.01 17.28
N ALA A 39 -13.23 -8.11 17.28
CA ALA A 39 -13.08 -8.98 16.11
C ALA A 39 -14.44 -9.56 15.65
N GLN A 40 -15.31 -9.94 16.59
CA GLN A 40 -16.65 -10.43 16.27
C GLN A 40 -17.55 -9.32 15.72
N LEU A 41 -17.49 -8.11 16.28
CA LEU A 41 -18.18 -6.94 15.75
C LEU A 41 -17.71 -6.65 14.32
N ALA A 42 -16.40 -6.57 14.11
CA ALA A 42 -15.79 -6.33 12.80
C ALA A 42 -16.23 -7.39 11.79
N LYS A 43 -16.20 -8.68 12.14
CA LYS A 43 -16.65 -9.76 11.28
C LYS A 43 -18.12 -9.65 10.90
N ASN A 44 -18.96 -9.20 11.83
CA ASN A 44 -20.41 -9.18 11.66
C ASN A 44 -20.93 -7.95 10.91
N THR A 45 -20.22 -6.83 10.98
CA THR A 45 -20.62 -5.58 10.31
C THR A 45 -19.88 -5.34 9.00
N SER A 46 -18.78 -6.05 8.74
CA SER A 46 -18.03 -5.94 7.48
C SER A 46 -18.65 -6.79 6.38
N VAL A 47 -18.54 -6.32 5.14
CA VAL A 47 -18.98 -7.02 3.93
C VAL A 47 -17.87 -7.11 2.89
N GLN A 48 -17.94 -8.12 2.02
CA GLN A 48 -17.14 -8.15 0.79
C GLN A 48 -17.88 -7.38 -0.29
N ILE A 49 -17.13 -6.62 -1.07
CA ILE A 49 -17.64 -6.04 -2.32
C ILE A 49 -16.88 -6.71 -3.47
N ASN A 50 -17.63 -7.36 -4.35
CA ASN A 50 -17.10 -8.14 -5.47
C ASN A 50 -17.59 -7.56 -6.79
N VAL A 51 -16.85 -7.79 -7.87
CA VAL A 51 -17.20 -7.41 -9.25
C VAL A 51 -17.59 -8.66 -10.01
N GLU A 52 -18.66 -8.60 -10.80
CA GLU A 52 -19.08 -9.73 -11.64
C GLU A 52 -18.00 -10.10 -12.67
N GLY A 53 -17.69 -11.40 -12.81
CA GLY A 53 -16.65 -11.90 -13.73
C GLY A 53 -15.27 -12.16 -13.10
N ASP A 54 -15.09 -11.89 -11.80
CA ASP A 54 -14.04 -12.46 -10.92
C ASP A 54 -12.55 -12.33 -11.36
N LEU A 55 -12.18 -11.23 -12.03
CA LEU A 55 -10.78 -10.94 -12.40
C LEU A 55 -10.09 -9.90 -11.51
N THR A 56 -10.79 -9.28 -10.56
CA THR A 56 -10.22 -8.29 -9.64
C THR A 56 -10.24 -8.81 -8.20
N PRO A 57 -9.31 -8.36 -7.33
CA PRO A 57 -9.24 -8.82 -5.94
C PRO A 57 -10.45 -8.40 -5.07
N GLY A 58 -11.39 -7.59 -5.61
CA GLY A 58 -12.51 -7.01 -4.87
C GLY A 58 -12.06 -6.05 -3.75
N GLY A 59 -13.02 -5.62 -2.95
CA GLY A 59 -12.78 -4.79 -1.77
C GLY A 59 -13.64 -5.19 -0.60
N SER A 60 -13.68 -4.31 0.40
CA SER A 60 -14.41 -4.47 1.65
C SER A 60 -15.34 -3.28 1.87
N GLY A 61 -16.29 -3.42 2.78
CA GLY A 61 -17.17 -2.34 3.23
C GLY A 61 -17.67 -2.60 4.64
N VAL A 62 -18.38 -1.63 5.21
CA VAL A 62 -19.04 -1.76 6.52
C VAL A 62 -20.49 -1.30 6.45
N ILE A 63 -21.40 -2.07 7.04
CA ILE A 63 -22.82 -1.73 7.16
C ILE A 63 -22.98 -0.63 8.23
N ILE A 64 -23.47 0.54 7.84
CA ILE A 64 -23.55 1.74 8.70
C ILE A 64 -24.98 2.22 8.96
N ALA A 65 -25.96 1.78 8.17
CA ALA A 65 -27.37 2.10 8.38
C ALA A 65 -28.28 1.06 7.71
N LYS A 66 -29.56 1.10 8.12
CA LYS A 66 -30.65 0.32 7.54
C LYS A 66 -31.93 1.16 7.55
N GLU A 67 -32.61 1.24 6.41
CA GLU A 67 -33.94 1.83 6.26
C GLU A 67 -34.84 0.79 5.58
N ASP A 68 -35.90 0.37 6.27
CA ASP A 68 -36.73 -0.79 5.88
C ASP A 68 -35.87 -2.05 5.60
N ASN A 69 -35.81 -2.51 4.35
CA ASN A 69 -34.97 -3.64 3.93
C ASN A 69 -33.72 -3.21 3.16
N ILE A 70 -33.43 -1.90 3.11
CA ILE A 70 -32.29 -1.34 2.39
C ILE A 70 -31.16 -1.09 3.39
N TYR A 71 -30.02 -1.72 3.15
CA TYR A 71 -28.80 -1.54 3.94
C TYR A 71 -27.84 -0.60 3.23
N THR A 72 -27.20 0.26 4.02
CA THR A 72 -26.19 1.22 3.55
C THR A 72 -24.81 0.75 3.97
N VAL A 73 -23.92 0.58 2.98
CA VAL A 73 -22.52 0.19 3.16
C VAL A 73 -21.61 1.36 2.83
N LEU A 74 -20.74 1.72 3.77
CA LEU A 74 -19.66 2.66 3.54
C LEU A 74 -18.40 1.92 3.07
N THR A 75 -17.75 2.45 2.05
CA THR A 75 -16.53 1.87 1.46
C THR A 75 -15.66 2.97 0.84
N ALA A 76 -14.48 2.58 0.35
CA ALA A 76 -13.61 3.47 -0.42
C ALA A 76 -14.15 3.61 -1.85
N ASN A 77 -14.00 4.78 -2.47
CA ASN A 77 -14.56 5.01 -3.81
C ASN A 77 -13.94 4.05 -4.83
N HIS A 78 -12.61 3.86 -4.82
CA HIS A 78 -11.93 2.95 -5.74
C HIS A 78 -12.34 1.45 -5.62
N VAL A 79 -13.17 1.08 -4.64
CA VAL A 79 -13.73 -0.29 -4.53
C VAL A 79 -14.98 -0.48 -5.39
N VAL A 80 -15.77 0.58 -5.57
CA VAL A 80 -17.07 0.58 -6.29
C VAL A 80 -17.09 1.54 -7.47
N CYS A 81 -15.92 2.05 -7.83
CA CYS A 81 -15.72 2.94 -8.95
C CYS A 81 -14.40 2.55 -9.60
N ASP A 82 -14.47 1.86 -10.73
CA ASP A 82 -13.32 1.77 -11.62
C ASP A 82 -13.17 3.14 -12.29
N ASP A 83 -12.35 4.00 -11.68
CA ASP A 83 -12.03 5.34 -12.18
C ASP A 83 -11.29 5.21 -13.51
N LEU A 84 -11.99 5.53 -14.60
CA LEU A 84 -11.45 5.66 -15.94
C LEU A 84 -10.52 6.89 -15.97
N LYS A 85 -9.29 6.72 -15.46
CA LYS A 85 -8.37 7.84 -15.15
C LYS A 85 -8.34 9.01 -16.16
N ARG A 86 -8.20 10.20 -15.55
CA ARG A 86 -7.55 11.47 -15.99
C ARG A 86 -8.44 12.69 -16.23
N SER A 87 -9.58 12.82 -15.53
CA SER A 87 -10.20 14.14 -15.31
C SER A 87 -9.95 14.63 -13.87
N GLU A 88 -10.02 15.95 -13.63
CA GLU A 88 -10.09 16.46 -12.24
C GLU A 88 -11.30 15.90 -11.50
N LYS A 89 -12.34 15.55 -12.28
CA LYS A 89 -13.58 14.90 -11.89
C LYS A 89 -13.43 13.37 -11.94
N ILE A 90 -14.00 12.66 -10.98
CA ILE A 90 -14.05 11.19 -10.97
C ILE A 90 -15.19 10.71 -11.87
N ILE A 91 -14.91 9.74 -12.76
CA ILE A 91 -15.90 9.12 -13.66
C ILE A 91 -15.77 7.60 -13.53
N CYS A 92 -16.83 6.97 -13.05
CA CYS A 92 -16.89 5.52 -12.85
C CYS A 92 -17.44 4.83 -14.10
N ALA A 93 -16.94 3.64 -14.39
CA ALA A 93 -17.55 2.73 -15.36
C ALA A 93 -19.02 2.45 -14.99
N THR A 94 -19.93 2.53 -15.97
CA THR A 94 -21.38 2.35 -15.76
C THR A 94 -21.87 0.94 -16.07
N ASP A 95 -21.03 0.12 -16.71
CA ASP A 95 -21.28 -1.26 -17.11
C ASP A 95 -20.72 -2.28 -16.11
N THR A 96 -20.17 -1.82 -14.99
CA THR A 96 -19.66 -2.67 -13.92
C THR A 96 -20.75 -2.99 -12.92
N THR A 97 -21.01 -4.28 -12.71
CA THR A 97 -21.95 -4.79 -11.72
C THR A 97 -21.21 -5.26 -10.46
N TYR A 98 -21.72 -4.85 -9.30
CA TYR A 98 -21.14 -5.18 -8.01
C TYR A 98 -22.10 -6.06 -7.19
N SER A 99 -21.53 -6.93 -6.36
CA SER A 99 -22.27 -7.68 -5.34
C SER A 99 -21.70 -7.45 -3.95
N ILE A 100 -22.58 -7.51 -2.96
CA ILE A 100 -22.26 -7.45 -1.53
C ILE A 100 -22.42 -8.84 -0.94
N ARG A 101 -21.34 -9.40 -0.41
CA ARG A 101 -21.36 -10.65 0.37
C ARG A 101 -21.31 -10.33 1.85
N THR A 102 -22.30 -10.81 2.59
CA THR A 102 -22.42 -10.56 4.03
C THR A 102 -21.64 -11.59 4.86
N ASN A 103 -21.57 -11.38 6.18
CA ASN A 103 -20.90 -12.27 7.12
C ASN A 103 -21.49 -13.70 7.19
N THR A 104 -22.72 -13.89 6.72
CA THR A 104 -23.37 -15.20 6.58
C THR A 104 -22.99 -15.92 5.29
N GLY A 105 -22.26 -15.26 4.39
CA GLY A 105 -21.86 -15.79 3.08
C GLY A 105 -22.96 -15.68 2.02
N LYS A 106 -23.96 -14.82 2.23
CA LYS A 106 -25.01 -14.57 1.23
C LYS A 106 -24.65 -13.36 0.37
N ASP A 107 -24.83 -13.50 -0.95
CA ASP A 107 -24.58 -12.44 -1.92
C ASP A 107 -25.87 -11.70 -2.26
N TYR A 108 -25.76 -10.38 -2.37
CA TYR A 108 -26.83 -9.49 -2.82
C TYR A 108 -26.31 -8.61 -3.95
N PRO A 109 -27.11 -8.38 -5.00
CA PRO A 109 -26.76 -7.37 -5.99
C PRO A 109 -26.75 -5.99 -5.33
N VAL A 110 -25.76 -5.16 -5.67
CA VAL A 110 -25.77 -3.75 -5.28
C VAL A 110 -26.93 -3.06 -6.00
N LYS A 111 -27.80 -2.42 -5.22
CA LYS A 111 -28.98 -1.69 -5.70
C LYS A 111 -28.58 -0.34 -6.30
N ASP A 112 -27.71 0.40 -5.60
CA ASP A 112 -27.25 1.72 -6.02
C ASP A 112 -25.87 2.03 -5.44
N VAL A 113 -25.09 2.84 -6.16
CA VAL A 113 -23.78 3.34 -5.73
C VAL A 113 -23.78 4.86 -5.79
N LYS A 114 -23.54 5.48 -4.65
CA LYS A 114 -23.35 6.92 -4.51
C LYS A 114 -21.86 7.23 -4.30
N VAL A 115 -21.23 7.72 -5.35
CA VAL A 115 -19.84 8.22 -5.32
C VAL A 115 -19.78 9.55 -4.56
N LEU A 116 -19.01 9.60 -3.48
CA LEU A 116 -18.81 10.84 -2.70
C LEU A 116 -17.57 11.59 -3.20
N GLN A 117 -16.58 10.88 -3.73
CA GLN A 117 -15.40 11.46 -4.36
C GLN A 117 -15.75 12.07 -5.73
N LYS A 118 -16.06 13.36 -5.82
CA LYS A 118 -16.41 14.00 -7.10
C LYS A 118 -15.17 14.44 -7.87
N ASN A 119 -14.12 14.82 -7.15
CA ASN A 119 -12.85 15.27 -7.69
C ASN A 119 -11.68 14.59 -6.99
N LYS A 120 -10.48 14.68 -7.58
CA LYS A 120 -9.25 14.07 -7.02
C LYS A 120 -8.96 14.43 -5.57
N ASN A 121 -9.33 15.64 -5.13
CA ASN A 121 -9.05 16.12 -3.77
C ASN A 121 -10.15 15.77 -2.75
N ASP A 122 -11.31 15.32 -3.23
CA ASP A 122 -12.39 14.90 -2.35
C ASP A 122 -12.01 13.59 -1.65
N PRO A 123 -12.61 13.28 -0.48
CA PRO A 123 -12.41 12.01 0.19
C PRO A 123 -12.73 10.83 -0.74
N ASP A 124 -11.83 9.85 -0.82
CA ASP A 124 -11.98 8.60 -1.60
C ASP A 124 -12.99 7.66 -0.91
N LEU A 125 -14.25 8.10 -0.84
CA LEU A 125 -15.37 7.39 -0.23
C LEU A 125 -16.52 7.21 -1.21
N ALA A 126 -17.26 6.13 -1.03
CA ALA A 126 -18.52 5.87 -1.69
C ALA A 126 -19.49 5.14 -0.75
N ILE A 127 -20.77 5.25 -1.05
CA ILE A 127 -21.83 4.49 -0.42
C ILE A 127 -22.36 3.48 -1.44
N ALA A 128 -22.51 2.23 -1.04
CA ALA A 128 -23.24 1.22 -1.78
C ALA A 128 -24.47 0.78 -0.98
N THR A 129 -25.58 0.49 -1.66
CA THR A 129 -26.79 -0.03 -1.00
C THR A 129 -27.18 -1.40 -1.53
N PHE A 130 -27.80 -2.23 -0.69
CA PHE A 130 -28.38 -3.51 -1.10
C PHE A 130 -29.68 -3.78 -0.35
N VAL A 131 -30.52 -4.64 -0.92
CA VAL A 131 -31.78 -5.05 -0.31
C VAL A 131 -31.62 -6.43 0.28
N ALA A 132 -31.92 -6.59 1.57
CA ALA A 132 -31.89 -7.88 2.22
C ALA A 132 -33.13 -8.11 3.09
N THR A 133 -33.60 -9.35 3.09
CA THR A 133 -34.68 -9.82 3.97
C THR A 133 -34.16 -10.35 5.31
N GLU A 134 -32.85 -10.56 5.43
CA GLU A 134 -32.18 -10.97 6.66
C GLU A 134 -31.71 -9.76 7.45
N ASP A 135 -31.61 -9.93 8.76
CA ASP A 135 -31.12 -8.90 9.66
C ASP A 135 -29.62 -8.96 9.84
N TYR A 136 -28.93 -7.87 9.48
CA TYR A 136 -27.49 -7.73 9.63
C TYR A 136 -27.12 -6.66 10.66
N PRO A 137 -26.10 -6.89 11.50
CA PRO A 137 -25.65 -5.90 12.46
C PRO A 137 -25.13 -4.62 11.79
N ILE A 138 -25.49 -3.48 12.38
CA ILE A 138 -25.07 -2.15 11.95
C ILE A 138 -23.93 -1.68 12.85
N ALA A 139 -22.84 -1.19 12.25
CA ALA A 139 -21.71 -0.67 12.99
C ALA A 139 -22.05 0.64 13.72
N THR A 140 -21.50 0.81 14.93
CA THR A 140 -21.51 2.10 15.60
C THR A 140 -20.39 2.97 15.03
N LEU A 141 -20.68 4.21 14.65
CA LEU A 141 -19.69 5.20 14.22
C LEU A 141 -19.14 5.93 15.44
N GLY A 142 -17.81 5.99 15.53
CA GLY A 142 -17.08 6.61 16.64
C GLY A 142 -16.70 8.05 16.38
N ASN A 143 -15.82 8.58 17.22
CA ASN A 143 -15.21 9.89 17.02
C ASN A 143 -13.72 9.76 16.67
N SER A 144 -13.40 9.95 15.39
CA SER A 144 -12.02 9.89 14.90
C SER A 144 -11.11 10.98 15.49
N ASP A 145 -11.67 12.05 16.06
CA ASP A 145 -10.89 13.09 16.73
C ASP A 145 -10.21 12.61 18.02
N GLN A 146 -10.72 11.53 18.61
CA GLN A 146 -10.12 10.90 19.80
C GLN A 146 -8.94 9.99 19.47
N MET A 147 -8.73 9.67 18.19
CA MET A 147 -7.61 8.83 17.75
C MET A 147 -6.33 9.67 17.78
N VAL A 148 -5.44 9.36 18.73
CA VAL A 148 -4.15 10.04 18.94
C VAL A 148 -2.99 9.07 18.73
N GLU A 149 -1.76 9.58 18.61
CA GLU A 149 -0.57 8.75 18.41
C GLU A 149 -0.44 7.64 19.48
N GLY A 150 -0.20 6.42 19.00
CA GLY A 150 -0.15 5.17 19.75
C GLY A 150 -1.52 4.62 20.19
N ALA A 151 -2.65 5.24 19.85
CA ALA A 151 -3.96 4.64 20.14
C ALA A 151 -4.13 3.32 19.37
N ASP A 152 -4.73 2.30 20.00
CA ASP A 152 -4.97 1.03 19.30
C ASP A 152 -6.05 1.21 18.22
N VAL A 153 -5.80 0.58 17.08
CA VAL A 153 -6.75 0.45 15.98
C VAL A 153 -6.89 -1.00 15.58
N PHE A 154 -8.08 -1.34 15.12
CA PHE A 154 -8.40 -2.68 14.63
C PHE A 154 -8.98 -2.58 13.23
N VAL A 155 -8.37 -3.24 12.25
CA VAL A 155 -8.81 -3.19 10.85
C VAL A 155 -9.50 -4.50 10.51
N GLY A 156 -10.76 -4.40 10.06
CA GLY A 156 -11.53 -5.52 9.51
C GLY A 156 -11.62 -5.43 8.00
N GLY A 157 -11.59 -6.57 7.32
CA GLY A 157 -11.74 -6.61 5.87
C GLY A 157 -11.58 -7.99 5.25
N PHE A 158 -11.53 -8.04 3.93
CA PHE A 158 -11.48 -9.27 3.15
C PHE A 158 -10.28 -9.25 2.19
N PRO A 159 -9.07 -9.51 2.70
CA PRO A 159 -7.87 -9.53 1.89
C PRO A 159 -7.90 -10.62 0.81
N ALA A 160 -7.31 -10.32 -0.34
CA ALA A 160 -7.00 -11.29 -1.38
C ALA A 160 -5.69 -12.05 -1.05
N VAL A 161 -5.75 -12.93 -0.04
CA VAL A 161 -4.61 -13.79 0.37
C VAL A 161 -4.56 -15.04 -0.51
N PHE A 162 -3.35 -15.54 -0.83
CA PHE A 162 -3.15 -16.80 -1.57
C PHE A 162 -3.86 -16.85 -2.95
N GLY A 163 -4.02 -15.70 -3.60
CA GLY A 163 -4.71 -15.61 -4.88
C GLY A 163 -6.23 -15.80 -4.82
N LYS A 164 -6.82 -15.85 -3.61
CA LYS A 164 -8.27 -15.85 -3.43
C LYS A 164 -8.86 -14.53 -3.93
N VAL A 165 -9.84 -14.63 -4.82
CA VAL A 165 -10.62 -13.51 -5.37
C VAL A 165 -12.10 -13.74 -5.08
N GLY A 166 -12.90 -12.69 -5.26
CA GLY A 166 -14.35 -12.78 -5.10
C GLY A 166 -14.79 -13.37 -3.76
N ALA A 167 -15.75 -14.29 -3.83
CA ALA A 167 -16.36 -14.96 -2.69
C ALA A 167 -15.43 -15.90 -1.92
N ALA A 168 -14.27 -16.27 -2.47
CA ALA A 168 -13.31 -17.18 -1.83
C ALA A 168 -12.45 -16.49 -0.76
N ARG A 169 -12.50 -15.16 -0.68
CA ARG A 169 -11.75 -14.36 0.30
C ARG A 169 -12.30 -14.57 1.70
N ASP A 170 -11.41 -14.70 2.67
CA ASP A 170 -11.76 -14.86 4.08
C ASP A 170 -11.74 -13.50 4.79
N PHE A 171 -12.57 -13.37 5.82
CA PHE A 171 -12.49 -12.22 6.72
C PHE A 171 -11.14 -12.24 7.47
N ALA A 172 -10.46 -11.10 7.49
CA ALA A 172 -9.28 -10.86 8.28
C ALA A 172 -9.51 -9.72 9.26
N PHE A 173 -8.82 -9.82 10.39
CA PHE A 173 -8.85 -8.85 11.46
C PHE A 173 -7.42 -8.62 11.93
N THR A 174 -6.96 -7.37 11.87
CA THR A 174 -5.59 -7.02 12.24
C THR A 174 -5.56 -5.85 13.20
N THR A 175 -4.53 -5.83 14.04
CA THR A 175 -4.30 -4.81 15.06
C THR A 175 -3.16 -3.89 14.64
N GLY A 176 -3.20 -2.64 15.07
CA GLY A 176 -2.09 -1.72 14.95
C GLY A 176 -2.26 -0.54 15.90
N LEU A 177 -1.35 0.41 15.77
CA LEU A 177 -1.33 1.66 16.50
C LEU A 177 -1.46 2.82 15.52
N VAL A 178 -2.17 3.86 15.94
CA VAL A 178 -2.14 5.16 15.26
C VAL A 178 -0.72 5.70 15.32
N VAL A 179 -0.21 6.14 14.19
CA VAL A 179 1.16 6.65 14.04
C VAL A 179 1.14 8.16 14.03
N SER A 180 0.26 8.74 13.21
CA SER A 180 0.12 10.18 13.06
C SER A 180 -1.24 10.54 12.46
N ARG A 181 -1.58 11.82 12.53
CA ARG A 181 -2.75 12.40 11.85
C ARG A 181 -2.34 13.53 10.94
N SER A 182 -2.73 13.44 9.67
CA SER A 182 -2.41 14.46 8.68
C SER A 182 -3.52 15.49 8.59
N SER A 183 -3.20 16.75 8.86
CA SER A 183 -4.08 17.90 8.59
C SER A 183 -4.15 18.25 7.10
N LYS A 184 -3.26 17.70 6.27
CA LYS A 184 -3.23 17.84 4.80
C LYS A 184 -3.46 16.48 4.15
N ALA A 185 -4.56 15.83 4.52
CA ALA A 185 -4.93 14.51 4.02
C ALA A 185 -5.11 14.54 2.49
N ILE A 186 -4.35 13.72 1.78
CA ILE A 186 -4.55 13.50 0.34
C ILE A 186 -5.76 12.58 0.18
N ASN A 187 -6.76 12.99 -0.59
CA ASN A 187 -8.01 12.26 -0.82
C ASN A 187 -8.72 11.84 0.48
N GLY A 188 -8.60 12.65 1.54
CA GLY A 188 -9.21 12.40 2.85
C GLY A 188 -8.47 11.41 3.75
N TYR A 189 -7.39 10.76 3.30
CA TYR A 189 -6.60 9.83 4.10
C TYR A 189 -5.78 10.54 5.19
N GLY A 190 -6.42 10.76 6.34
CA GLY A 190 -5.91 11.57 7.44
C GLY A 190 -5.50 10.81 8.68
N LEU A 191 -5.88 9.53 8.84
CA LEU A 191 -5.51 8.69 9.97
C LEU A 191 -4.48 7.65 9.55
N ILE A 192 -3.23 7.78 10.02
CA ILE A 192 -2.12 6.88 9.68
C ILE A 192 -1.92 5.88 10.82
N TYR A 193 -1.72 4.61 10.49
CA TYR A 193 -1.51 3.52 11.45
C TYR A 193 -0.66 2.40 10.85
N ASP A 194 -0.15 1.49 11.68
CA ASP A 194 0.76 0.42 11.26
C ASP A 194 0.14 -0.99 11.22
N ALA A 195 -1.19 -1.09 11.28
CA ALA A 195 -1.90 -2.36 11.21
C ALA A 195 -1.62 -3.09 9.89
N ARG A 196 -1.33 -4.40 9.94
CA ARG A 196 -1.04 -5.18 8.73
C ARG A 196 -2.30 -5.33 7.86
N THR A 197 -2.27 -4.81 6.64
CA THR A 197 -3.33 -5.03 5.64
C THR A 197 -2.71 -5.45 4.31
N ILE A 198 -3.51 -5.97 3.38
CA ILE A 198 -3.13 -6.21 1.99
C ILE A 198 -4.29 -5.86 1.05
N THR A 199 -4.06 -5.91 -0.27
CA THR A 199 -5.09 -5.73 -1.29
C THR A 199 -6.37 -6.50 -0.97
N GLY A 200 -7.52 -5.88 -1.13
CA GLY A 200 -8.84 -6.41 -0.73
C GLY A 200 -9.36 -5.86 0.60
N ASN A 201 -8.50 -5.37 1.50
CA ASN A 201 -8.95 -4.68 2.72
C ASN A 201 -9.52 -3.27 2.45
N SER A 202 -9.21 -2.67 1.30
CA SER A 202 -9.70 -1.33 0.96
C SER A 202 -11.22 -1.24 1.11
N GLY A 203 -11.68 -0.15 1.70
CA GLY A 203 -13.07 0.08 2.09
C GLY A 203 -13.49 -0.57 3.41
N GLY A 204 -12.62 -1.38 4.03
CA GLY A 204 -12.89 -2.04 5.30
C GLY A 204 -12.89 -1.06 6.50
N PRO A 205 -13.64 -1.37 7.57
CA PRO A 205 -13.70 -0.53 8.76
C PRO A 205 -12.43 -0.59 9.61
N VAL A 206 -12.08 0.56 10.18
CA VAL A 206 -11.07 0.70 11.24
C VAL A 206 -11.81 1.03 12.54
N PHE A 207 -11.61 0.23 13.59
CA PHE A 207 -12.26 0.36 14.88
C PHE A 207 -11.33 0.91 15.96
N ASP A 208 -11.90 1.58 16.95
CA ASP A 208 -11.26 1.88 18.22
C ASP A 208 -11.43 0.75 19.26
N ILE A 209 -10.91 0.96 20.48
CA ILE A 209 -10.99 0.00 21.60
C ILE A 209 -12.40 -0.21 22.17
N ALA A 210 -13.37 0.63 21.80
CA ALA A 210 -14.78 0.44 22.12
C ALA A 210 -15.54 -0.32 21.01
N GLY A 211 -14.85 -0.70 19.91
CA GLY A 211 -15.46 -1.38 18.78
C GLY A 211 -16.30 -0.46 17.89
N ARG A 212 -15.98 0.84 17.84
CA ARG A 212 -16.67 1.84 17.02
C ARG A 212 -15.82 2.17 15.80
N VAL A 213 -16.45 2.36 14.64
CA VAL A 213 -15.77 2.68 13.38
C VAL A 213 -15.26 4.11 13.44
N VAL A 214 -13.94 4.29 13.40
CA VAL A 214 -13.26 5.59 13.45
C VAL A 214 -12.61 5.96 12.11
N ALA A 215 -12.45 5.02 11.18
CA ALA A 215 -12.01 5.33 9.82
C ALA A 215 -12.40 4.22 8.83
N ILE A 216 -12.26 4.52 7.53
CA ILE A 216 -12.36 3.56 6.44
C ILE A 216 -10.96 3.36 5.85
N HIS A 217 -10.45 2.13 5.87
CA HIS A 217 -9.14 1.78 5.33
C HIS A 217 -9.13 1.93 3.80
N GLY A 218 -8.03 2.41 3.21
CA GLY A 218 -7.98 2.46 1.73
C GLY A 218 -6.61 2.71 1.11
N LEU A 219 -5.63 3.24 1.84
CA LEU A 219 -4.25 3.31 1.35
C LEU A 219 -3.32 2.44 2.19
N ALA A 220 -2.48 1.68 1.51
CA ALA A 220 -1.29 1.07 2.09
C ALA A 220 -0.06 1.84 1.60
N ASP A 221 0.89 2.12 2.49
CA ASP A 221 2.15 2.75 2.12
C ASP A 221 3.01 1.76 1.32
N THR A 222 3.16 2.06 0.03
CA THR A 222 4.23 1.53 -0.79
C THR A 222 5.36 2.56 -0.75
N SER A 223 6.52 2.20 -0.20
CA SER A 223 7.66 3.13 0.02
C SER A 223 8.38 3.54 -1.28
N GLY A 224 7.66 3.95 -2.31
CA GLY A 224 8.25 4.62 -3.47
C GLY A 224 8.83 6.02 -3.16
N LYS A 225 8.95 6.43 -1.88
CA LYS A 225 9.28 7.81 -1.50
C LYS A 225 10.29 8.00 -0.35
N ASN A 226 10.82 6.93 0.26
CA ASN A 226 11.65 7.06 1.47
C ASN A 226 13.13 6.71 1.23
N LYS A 227 14.03 7.28 2.06
CA LYS A 227 15.48 7.44 1.80
C LYS A 227 16.37 6.34 2.39
N THR A 228 17.08 5.56 1.57
CA THR A 228 18.22 4.71 2.03
C THR A 228 19.44 5.58 2.08
N GLU A 229 20.32 5.37 3.07
CA GLU A 229 21.62 6.07 3.12
C GLU A 229 22.42 5.88 1.82
N THR A 230 22.17 4.80 1.06
CA THR A 230 22.79 4.50 -0.24
C THR A 230 22.02 5.03 -1.46
N GLY A 231 20.84 5.63 -1.29
CA GLY A 231 20.07 6.21 -2.38
C GLY A 231 19.38 5.19 -3.32
N ALA A 232 19.25 3.92 -2.95
CA ALA A 232 18.55 2.91 -3.76
C ALA A 232 17.02 3.01 -3.57
N VAL A 233 16.27 2.93 -4.68
CA VAL A 233 14.79 2.94 -4.71
C VAL A 233 14.26 1.52 -4.66
N VAL A 234 13.28 1.32 -3.78
CA VAL A 234 12.63 0.03 -3.57
C VAL A 234 11.21 0.29 -3.17
N THR A 235 10.25 -0.33 -3.84
CA THR A 235 8.92 -0.45 -3.29
C THR A 235 8.95 -1.51 -2.17
N GLN A 236 9.23 -1.09 -0.94
CA GLN A 236 9.02 -1.91 0.27
C GLN A 236 7.70 -1.50 0.92
N LYS A 237 6.94 -2.44 1.46
CA LYS A 237 5.84 -2.07 2.36
C LYS A 237 6.44 -1.70 3.71
N THR A 238 6.25 -0.45 4.13
CA THR A 238 6.72 0.05 5.44
C THR A 238 5.91 -0.57 6.59
N GLY A 239 4.75 -1.12 6.25
CA GLY A 239 3.72 -1.58 7.18
C GLY A 239 2.81 -0.44 7.64
N PHE A 240 3.00 0.79 7.16
CA PHE A 240 2.06 1.88 7.41
C PHE A 240 0.90 1.85 6.42
N ASN A 241 -0.25 2.31 6.89
CA ASN A 241 -1.51 2.33 6.18
C ASN A 241 -2.27 3.60 6.58
N ALA A 242 -3.19 4.03 5.74
CA ALA A 242 -4.02 5.18 5.99
C ALA A 242 -5.50 4.85 5.82
N GLY A 243 -6.29 5.45 6.71
CA GLY A 243 -7.75 5.47 6.62
C GLY A 243 -8.29 6.88 6.52
N ILE A 244 -9.47 6.99 5.92
CA ILE A 244 -10.26 8.22 5.89
C ILE A 244 -11.02 8.32 7.22
N PRO A 245 -10.78 9.36 8.06
CA PRO A 245 -11.44 9.50 9.35
C PRO A 245 -12.97 9.51 9.21
N ILE A 246 -13.69 8.88 10.14
CA ILE A 246 -15.16 8.83 10.06
C ILE A 246 -15.80 10.22 10.18
N ASN A 247 -15.16 11.15 10.90
CA ASN A 247 -15.64 12.53 10.99
C ASN A 247 -15.57 13.24 9.63
N THR A 248 -14.68 12.83 8.72
CA THR A 248 -14.65 13.32 7.32
C THR A 248 -15.88 12.88 6.55
N PHE A 249 -16.34 11.64 6.75
CA PHE A 249 -17.60 11.15 6.17
C PHE A 249 -18.81 11.90 6.76
N LEU A 250 -18.89 12.00 8.09
CA LEU A 250 -20.01 12.67 8.78
C LEU A 250 -20.11 14.16 8.45
N ALA A 251 -18.99 14.83 8.17
CA ALA A 251 -18.97 16.24 7.76
C ALA A 251 -19.40 16.47 6.30
N THR A 252 -19.62 15.41 5.52
CA THR A 252 -19.94 15.52 4.09
C THR A 252 -21.35 16.10 3.89
N ASN A 253 -21.47 17.13 3.05
CA ASN A 253 -22.74 17.80 2.75
C ASN A 253 -23.54 17.08 1.64
N GLU A 254 -23.77 15.77 1.77
CA GLU A 254 -24.58 14.99 0.84
C GLU A 254 -25.96 14.66 1.43
N PRO A 255 -27.07 14.84 0.69
CA PRO A 255 -28.42 14.63 1.22
C PRO A 255 -28.65 13.23 1.79
N ILE A 256 -28.11 12.20 1.14
CA ILE A 256 -28.24 10.81 1.62
C ILE A 256 -27.59 10.64 3.01
N ILE A 257 -26.51 11.36 3.29
CA ILE A 257 -25.84 11.30 4.60
C ILE A 257 -26.64 12.09 5.63
N LYS A 258 -27.07 13.32 5.28
CA LYS A 258 -27.82 14.19 6.20
C LYS A 258 -29.19 13.65 6.61
N ASN A 259 -29.83 12.88 5.74
CA ASN A 259 -31.17 12.36 5.97
C ASN A 259 -31.18 10.96 6.60
N THR A 260 -30.02 10.27 6.64
CA THR A 260 -29.91 8.94 7.26
C THR A 260 -29.59 9.09 8.75
N GLN A 261 -30.26 8.34 9.61
CA GLN A 261 -29.88 8.24 11.02
C GLN A 261 -28.79 7.18 11.20
N PHE A 262 -27.60 7.59 11.64
CA PHE A 262 -26.50 6.69 11.96
C PHE A 262 -26.46 6.36 13.46
N LYS A 263 -26.00 5.16 13.77
CA LYS A 263 -25.70 4.78 15.15
C LYS A 263 -24.36 5.38 15.54
N GLU A 264 -24.36 6.49 16.27
CA GLU A 264 -23.15 7.21 16.67
C GLU A 264 -22.88 7.07 18.17
N ASP A 265 -21.61 6.95 18.55
CA ASP A 265 -21.14 7.08 19.94
C ASP A 265 -19.80 7.83 19.96
N SER A 266 -19.84 9.05 20.49
CA SER A 266 -18.67 9.93 20.63
C SER A 266 -18.10 9.95 22.05
N SER A 267 -18.54 9.05 22.93
CA SER A 267 -18.06 8.96 24.30
C SER A 267 -16.53 8.80 24.33
N PRO A 268 -15.81 9.51 25.22
CA PRO A 268 -14.38 9.31 25.36
C PRO A 268 -14.06 7.86 25.66
N THR A 269 -13.06 7.29 24.98
CA THR A 269 -12.47 6.02 25.37
C THR A 269 -11.42 6.24 26.46
N ASP A 270 -11.32 5.32 27.41
CA ASP A 270 -10.22 5.30 28.37
C ASP A 270 -8.91 5.15 27.61
N LYS A 271 -8.15 6.25 27.53
CA LYS A 271 -6.89 6.30 26.81
C LYS A 271 -5.97 5.20 27.35
N PRO A 272 -5.38 4.34 26.50
CA PRO A 272 -4.09 3.78 26.85
C PRO A 272 -3.18 4.98 27.08
N VAL A 273 -2.73 5.19 28.31
CA VAL A 273 -1.77 6.26 28.62
C VAL A 273 -0.43 5.85 28.02
N ASN A 274 -0.27 6.10 26.72
CA ASN A 274 1.01 5.92 26.06
C ASN A 274 1.93 7.00 26.58
N ASN A 275 2.84 6.60 27.46
CA ASN A 275 3.85 7.52 27.92
C ASN A 275 4.98 7.58 26.88
N LEU A 276 4.71 8.15 25.71
CA LEU A 276 5.70 8.29 24.63
C LEU A 276 6.93 9.09 25.12
N ASN A 277 6.75 10.00 26.07
CA ASN A 277 7.87 10.75 26.65
C ASN A 277 8.66 9.92 27.67
N ASN A 278 8.03 8.96 28.35
CA ASN A 278 8.66 8.08 29.33
C ASN A 278 8.12 6.64 29.24
N PRO A 279 8.51 5.87 28.19
CA PRO A 279 7.96 4.54 27.93
C PRO A 279 8.36 3.54 29.02
N GLN A 280 7.41 2.69 29.42
CA GLN A 280 7.61 1.70 30.51
C GLN A 280 7.30 0.27 30.07
N SER A 281 6.49 0.09 29.03
CA SER A 281 6.10 -1.23 28.51
C SER A 281 6.67 -1.48 27.11
N ALA A 282 6.67 -2.75 26.67
CA ALA A 282 7.05 -3.12 25.31
C ALA A 282 6.23 -2.34 24.27
N ARG A 283 4.92 -2.17 24.54
CA ARG A 283 3.98 -1.41 23.72
C ARG A 283 4.32 0.08 23.68
N ASP A 284 4.70 0.70 24.80
CA ASP A 284 5.09 2.13 24.80
C ASP A 284 6.36 2.38 23.99
N PHE A 285 7.37 1.52 24.17
CA PHE A 285 8.60 1.60 23.37
C PHE A 285 8.30 1.38 21.90
N TYR A 286 7.48 0.39 21.56
CA TYR A 286 7.05 0.17 20.18
C TYR A 286 6.31 1.39 19.61
N ALA A 287 5.34 1.94 20.35
CA ALA A 287 4.56 3.12 19.96
C ALA A 287 5.47 4.35 19.70
N ARG A 288 6.47 4.58 20.54
CA ARG A 288 7.45 5.65 20.30
C ARG A 288 8.36 5.35 19.12
N GLY A 289 8.77 4.10 18.97
CA GLY A 289 9.58 3.62 17.87
C GLY A 289 8.91 3.85 16.52
N ILE A 290 7.61 3.54 16.39
CA ILE A 290 6.86 3.78 15.15
C ILE A 290 6.70 5.27 14.84
N THR A 291 6.47 6.12 15.85
CA THR A 291 6.42 7.58 15.65
C THR A 291 7.77 8.12 15.17
N ARG A 292 8.89 7.65 15.74
CA ARG A 292 10.24 8.00 15.28
C ARG A 292 10.52 7.49 13.87
N LEU A 293 10.02 6.30 13.54
CA LEU A 293 10.15 5.72 12.21
C LEU A 293 9.43 6.56 11.15
N ASP A 294 8.21 7.03 11.44
CA ASP A 294 7.44 7.95 10.57
C ASP A 294 8.16 9.30 10.37
N GLN A 295 8.91 9.74 11.39
CA GLN A 295 9.76 10.92 11.33
C GLN A 295 11.14 10.69 10.67
N TYR A 296 11.38 9.50 10.11
CA TYR A 296 12.66 9.07 9.51
C TYR A 296 13.85 9.02 10.49
N ASN A 297 13.58 8.99 11.80
CA ASN A 297 14.60 8.86 12.85
C ASN A 297 14.93 7.38 13.08
N TYR A 298 15.52 6.75 12.07
CA TYR A 298 15.69 5.29 12.01
C TYR A 298 16.55 4.72 13.14
N ARG A 299 17.59 5.45 13.58
CA ARG A 299 18.51 4.96 14.63
C ARG A 299 17.80 4.94 15.98
N GLU A 300 17.07 6.00 16.30
CA GLU A 300 16.28 6.14 17.52
C GLU A 300 15.08 5.18 17.53
N ALA A 301 14.43 4.98 16.38
CA ALA A 301 13.40 3.97 16.21
C ALA A 301 13.94 2.56 16.51
N ALA A 302 15.08 2.18 15.94
CA ALA A 302 15.71 0.89 16.20
C ALA A 302 16.08 0.68 17.68
N ALA A 303 16.49 1.75 18.38
CA ALA A 303 16.77 1.71 19.82
C ALA A 303 15.50 1.43 20.64
N ASP A 304 14.39 2.06 20.29
CA ASP A 304 13.10 1.81 20.94
C ASP A 304 12.57 0.40 20.67
N PHE A 305 12.62 -0.06 19.42
CA PHE A 305 12.23 -1.43 19.10
C PHE A 305 13.11 -2.46 19.83
N THR A 306 14.38 -2.16 20.06
CA THR A 306 15.25 -3.00 20.88
C THR A 306 14.76 -3.12 22.33
N GLN A 307 14.29 -2.03 22.93
CA GLN A 307 13.69 -2.08 24.27
C GLN A 307 12.35 -2.83 24.25
N ALA A 308 11.53 -2.63 23.21
CA ALA A 308 10.28 -3.37 23.05
C ALA A 308 10.53 -4.89 22.99
N ILE A 309 11.47 -5.33 22.17
CA ILE A 309 11.88 -6.74 22.03
C ILE A 309 12.47 -7.30 23.34
N LYS A 310 13.21 -6.50 24.09
CA LYS A 310 13.76 -6.92 25.38
C LYS A 310 12.67 -7.22 26.40
N LEU A 311 11.60 -6.43 26.39
CA LEU A 311 10.46 -6.58 27.29
C LEU A 311 9.48 -7.66 26.82
N ASP A 312 9.30 -7.80 25.50
CA ASP A 312 8.53 -8.86 24.86
C ASP A 312 9.33 -9.49 23.70
N PRO A 313 10.04 -10.61 23.95
CA PRO A 313 10.81 -11.31 22.93
C PRO A 313 9.98 -11.97 21.82
N LYS A 314 8.65 -11.96 21.90
CA LYS A 314 7.75 -12.48 20.85
C LYS A 314 7.07 -11.37 20.05
N TYR A 315 7.47 -10.11 20.24
CA TYR A 315 6.88 -8.97 19.55
C TYR A 315 7.33 -8.90 18.07
N ILE A 316 6.60 -9.61 17.21
CA ILE A 316 6.89 -9.79 15.78
C ILE A 316 7.06 -8.44 15.07
N GLU A 317 6.14 -7.51 15.29
CA GLU A 317 6.15 -6.20 14.65
C GLU A 317 7.37 -5.38 15.07
N ALA A 318 7.81 -5.48 16.33
CA ALA A 318 9.01 -4.79 16.80
C ALA A 318 10.27 -5.31 16.07
N TYR A 319 10.40 -6.62 15.88
CA TYR A 319 11.48 -7.18 15.05
C TYR A 319 11.40 -6.68 13.61
N PHE A 320 10.23 -6.74 12.98
CA PHE A 320 10.05 -6.29 11.60
C PHE A 320 10.43 -4.81 11.43
N LYS A 321 9.92 -3.94 12.30
CA LYS A 321 10.18 -2.50 12.24
C LYS A 321 11.63 -2.17 12.57
N ARG A 322 12.28 -2.90 13.48
CA ARG A 322 13.72 -2.75 13.74
C ARG A 322 14.57 -3.19 12.54
N GLY A 323 14.26 -4.33 11.92
CA GLY A 323 14.93 -4.79 10.72
C GLY A 323 14.76 -3.81 9.55
N TYR A 324 13.56 -3.24 9.41
CA TYR A 324 13.30 -2.17 8.45
C TYR A 324 14.14 -0.92 8.77
N SER A 325 14.18 -0.45 10.01
CA SER A 325 15.05 0.64 10.44
C SER A 325 16.53 0.36 10.13
N TYR A 326 17.02 -0.86 10.41
CA TYR A 326 18.39 -1.27 10.09
C TYR A 326 18.68 -1.26 8.58
N THR A 327 17.73 -1.67 7.76
CA THR A 327 17.84 -1.58 6.29
C THR A 327 18.10 -0.13 5.85
N TRP A 328 17.43 0.85 6.45
CA TRP A 328 17.60 2.26 6.07
C TRP A 328 18.94 2.87 6.50
N VAL A 329 19.51 2.38 7.60
CA VAL A 329 20.84 2.81 8.08
C VAL A 329 21.96 1.89 7.60
N SER A 330 21.73 1.20 6.48
CA SER A 330 22.68 0.30 5.78
C SER A 330 23.21 -0.87 6.62
N LYS A 331 22.52 -1.21 7.72
CA LYS A 331 22.82 -2.33 8.62
C LYS A 331 22.14 -3.61 8.14
N HIS A 332 22.45 -4.02 6.91
CA HIS A 332 21.74 -5.14 6.26
C HIS A 332 21.91 -6.47 6.98
N GLN A 333 23.06 -6.72 7.63
CA GLN A 333 23.28 -7.97 8.37
C GLN A 333 22.41 -8.06 9.64
N GLU A 334 22.28 -6.96 10.39
CA GLU A 334 21.35 -6.85 11.51
C GLU A 334 19.90 -6.96 11.04
N ALA A 335 19.56 -6.33 9.92
CA ALA A 335 18.24 -6.44 9.31
C ALA A 335 17.88 -7.90 8.95
N LEU A 336 18.80 -8.66 8.34
CA LEU A 336 18.59 -10.08 8.06
C LEU A 336 18.27 -10.88 9.32
N THR A 337 18.95 -10.59 10.43
CA THR A 337 18.73 -11.28 11.71
C THR A 337 17.31 -11.05 12.21
N ASP A 338 16.84 -9.80 12.15
CA ASP A 338 15.49 -9.44 12.57
C ASP A 338 14.42 -10.02 11.64
N PHE A 339 14.60 -9.96 10.32
CA PHE A 339 13.64 -10.55 9.39
C PHE A 339 13.59 -12.09 9.48
N ASN A 340 14.72 -12.74 9.77
CA ASN A 340 14.73 -14.17 10.09
C ASN A 340 13.88 -14.47 11.31
N GLN A 341 13.99 -13.67 12.37
CA GLN A 341 13.20 -13.84 13.57
C GLN A 341 11.71 -13.64 13.31
N VAL A 342 11.34 -12.64 12.49
CA VAL A 342 9.95 -12.45 12.04
C VAL A 342 9.43 -13.69 11.32
N ILE A 343 10.20 -14.27 10.42
CA ILE A 343 9.81 -15.47 9.66
C ILE A 343 9.70 -16.70 10.55
N VAL A 344 10.53 -16.83 11.59
CA VAL A 344 10.41 -17.90 12.59
C VAL A 344 9.11 -17.77 13.38
N LEU A 345 8.72 -16.55 13.74
CA LEU A 345 7.50 -16.30 14.53
C LEU A 345 6.23 -16.32 13.67
N ASP A 346 6.29 -15.84 12.42
CA ASP A 346 5.22 -15.85 11.42
C ASP A 346 5.77 -16.26 10.03
N PRO A 347 5.73 -17.57 9.68
CA PRO A 347 6.22 -18.08 8.39
C PRO A 347 5.45 -17.62 7.15
N ASN A 348 4.36 -16.86 7.33
CA ASN A 348 3.53 -16.30 6.26
C ASN A 348 3.66 -14.77 6.17
N TYR A 349 4.61 -14.16 6.90
CA TYR A 349 4.86 -12.72 6.86
C TYR A 349 5.50 -12.29 5.53
N LEU A 350 4.64 -11.97 4.54
CA LEU A 350 5.04 -11.57 3.17
C LEU A 350 6.12 -10.48 3.15
N ASP A 351 5.91 -9.40 3.89
CA ASP A 351 6.84 -8.26 3.86
C ASP A 351 8.19 -8.60 4.51
N ALA A 352 8.26 -9.58 5.41
CA ALA A 352 9.53 -10.01 6.01
C ALA A 352 10.41 -10.70 4.96
N TYR A 353 9.83 -11.58 4.14
CA TYR A 353 10.54 -12.17 2.99
C TYR A 353 10.94 -11.09 1.97
N LEU A 354 10.04 -10.15 1.64
CA LEU A 354 10.34 -9.08 0.69
C LEU A 354 11.53 -8.22 1.16
N ASN A 355 11.53 -7.80 2.43
CA ASN A 355 12.59 -6.95 2.99
C ASN A 355 13.89 -7.74 3.27
N ARG A 356 13.79 -9.03 3.61
CA ARG A 356 14.95 -9.92 3.75
C ARG A 356 15.64 -10.14 2.40
N GLY A 357 14.88 -10.47 1.36
CA GLY A 357 15.40 -10.62 0.01
C GLY A 357 16.05 -9.34 -0.49
N TRP A 358 15.45 -8.18 -0.20
CA TRP A 358 16.06 -6.90 -0.50
C TRP A 358 17.40 -6.67 0.23
N SER A 359 17.47 -6.97 1.53
CA SER A 359 18.73 -6.88 2.29
C SER A 359 19.79 -7.85 1.76
N GLN A 360 19.37 -9.01 1.25
CA GLN A 360 20.27 -9.98 0.61
C GLN A 360 20.86 -9.44 -0.71
N ILE A 361 20.11 -8.71 -1.52
CA ILE A 361 20.63 -8.04 -2.74
C ILE A 361 21.78 -7.09 -2.38
N PHE A 362 21.61 -6.29 -1.32
CA PHE A 362 22.68 -5.38 -0.86
C PHE A 362 23.92 -6.11 -0.34
N LEU A 363 23.73 -7.30 0.22
CA LEU A 363 24.80 -8.19 0.66
C LEU A 363 25.33 -9.08 -0.48
N GLN A 364 24.91 -8.85 -1.73
CA GLN A 364 25.29 -9.62 -2.92
C GLN A 364 24.92 -11.11 -2.85
N ASN A 365 23.93 -11.45 -2.03
CA ASN A 365 23.37 -12.79 -1.89
C ASN A 365 22.17 -12.96 -2.84
N ASP A 366 22.35 -12.69 -4.12
CA ASP A 366 21.26 -12.55 -5.10
C ASP A 366 20.42 -13.81 -5.28
N GLN A 367 21.03 -15.00 -5.13
CA GLN A 367 20.31 -16.27 -5.20
C GLN A 367 19.36 -16.46 -4.00
N ALA A 368 19.80 -16.09 -2.79
CA ALA A 368 18.95 -16.13 -1.61
C ALA A 368 17.81 -15.10 -1.74
N ALA A 369 18.11 -13.92 -2.29
CA ALA A 369 17.10 -12.89 -2.53
C ALA A 369 15.99 -13.39 -3.48
N LEU A 370 16.40 -14.07 -4.56
CA LEU A 370 15.47 -14.69 -5.50
C LEU A 370 14.57 -15.72 -4.82
N GLU A 371 15.10 -16.54 -3.90
CA GLU A 371 14.31 -17.51 -3.14
C GLU A 371 13.25 -16.85 -2.25
N ASP A 372 13.59 -15.73 -1.63
CA ASP A 372 12.67 -14.92 -0.83
C ASP A 372 11.57 -14.29 -1.67
N PHE A 373 11.91 -13.66 -2.80
CA PHE A 373 10.90 -13.10 -3.71
C PHE A 373 9.98 -14.19 -4.26
N ASN A 374 10.52 -15.36 -4.59
CA ASN A 374 9.74 -16.53 -4.99
C ASN A 374 8.80 -17.01 -3.87
N ARG A 375 9.22 -16.92 -2.60
CA ARG A 375 8.36 -17.26 -1.45
C ARG A 375 7.19 -16.29 -1.33
N VAL A 376 7.43 -14.99 -1.50
CA VAL A 376 6.36 -13.98 -1.55
C VAL A 376 5.36 -14.28 -2.67
N ILE A 377 5.85 -14.58 -3.88
CA ILE A 377 5.00 -14.93 -5.04
C ILE A 377 4.17 -16.19 -4.78
N ARG A 378 4.74 -17.24 -4.16
CA ARG A 378 3.98 -18.45 -3.80
C ARG A 378 2.88 -18.18 -2.78
N LEU A 379 3.15 -17.32 -1.80
CA LEU A 379 2.18 -16.94 -0.77
C LEU A 379 1.13 -15.94 -1.29
N ASN A 380 1.50 -15.10 -2.25
CA ASN A 380 0.59 -14.18 -2.92
C ASN A 380 0.97 -13.98 -4.40
N PRO A 381 0.35 -14.75 -5.32
CA PRO A 381 0.65 -14.67 -6.75
C PRO A 381 0.30 -13.34 -7.42
N ASN A 382 -0.47 -12.48 -6.73
CA ASN A 382 -0.88 -11.16 -7.22
C ASN A 382 -0.03 -10.02 -6.64
N TYR A 383 1.07 -10.33 -5.94
CA TYR A 383 1.93 -9.31 -5.33
C TYR A 383 2.92 -8.72 -6.36
N ALA A 384 2.48 -7.71 -7.11
CA ALA A 384 3.23 -7.09 -8.20
C ALA A 384 4.68 -6.70 -7.82
N ALA A 385 4.87 -6.15 -6.62
CA ALA A 385 6.19 -5.75 -6.12
C ALA A 385 7.18 -6.92 -6.04
N ALA A 386 6.74 -8.13 -5.67
CA ALA A 386 7.64 -9.28 -5.61
C ALA A 386 8.15 -9.71 -6.98
N TYR A 387 7.33 -9.62 -8.04
CA TYR A 387 7.80 -9.90 -9.40
C TYR A 387 8.81 -8.86 -9.90
N ALA A 388 8.64 -7.59 -9.53
CA ALA A 388 9.62 -6.56 -9.88
C ALA A 388 10.98 -6.83 -9.18
N HIS A 389 10.95 -7.15 -7.88
CA HIS A 389 12.15 -7.53 -7.12
C HIS A 389 12.79 -8.84 -7.61
N GLN A 390 11.97 -9.82 -7.98
CA GLN A 390 12.41 -11.05 -8.64
C GLN A 390 13.15 -10.72 -9.95
N GLY A 391 12.61 -9.80 -10.75
CA GLY A 391 13.25 -9.31 -11.97
C GLY A 391 14.62 -8.70 -11.71
N MET A 392 14.74 -7.87 -10.67
CA MET A 392 16.04 -7.32 -10.25
C MET A 392 17.04 -8.42 -9.82
N ALA A 393 16.61 -9.40 -9.03
CA ALA A 393 17.46 -10.52 -8.65
C ALA A 393 17.94 -11.32 -9.87
N TYR A 394 17.07 -11.52 -10.87
CA TYR A 394 17.46 -12.14 -12.14
C TYR A 394 18.47 -11.30 -12.93
N ILE A 395 18.36 -9.97 -12.96
CA ILE A 395 19.37 -9.10 -13.60
C ILE A 395 20.73 -9.30 -12.93
N LYS A 396 20.78 -9.28 -11.59
CA LYS A 396 22.03 -9.48 -10.84
C LYS A 396 22.67 -10.84 -11.09
N LEU A 397 21.84 -11.87 -11.32
CA LEU A 397 22.26 -13.21 -11.70
C LEU A 397 22.55 -13.39 -13.20
N GLY A 398 22.46 -12.34 -14.02
CA GLY A 398 22.67 -12.39 -15.48
C GLY A 398 21.55 -13.11 -16.26
N LYS A 399 20.40 -13.38 -15.64
CA LYS A 399 19.26 -14.13 -16.20
C LYS A 399 18.25 -13.19 -16.85
N TYR A 400 18.67 -12.46 -17.88
CA TYR A 400 17.91 -11.37 -18.50
C TYR A 400 16.53 -11.76 -19.03
N GLN A 401 16.37 -12.94 -19.64
CA GLN A 401 15.06 -13.40 -20.12
C GLN A 401 14.06 -13.60 -18.98
N ALA A 402 14.50 -14.21 -17.88
CA ALA A 402 13.65 -14.40 -16.69
C ALA A 402 13.30 -13.06 -16.03
N ALA A 403 14.21 -12.08 -16.06
CA ALA A 403 13.95 -10.73 -15.60
C ALA A 403 12.84 -10.04 -16.41
N LEU A 404 12.87 -10.15 -17.75
CA LEU A 404 11.81 -9.60 -18.61
C LEU A 404 10.45 -10.23 -18.33
N GLU A 405 10.37 -11.55 -18.15
CA GLU A 405 9.10 -12.21 -17.83
C GLU A 405 8.55 -11.79 -16.47
N SER A 406 9.42 -11.67 -15.46
CA SER A 406 9.04 -11.20 -14.12
C SER A 406 8.54 -9.75 -14.18
N SER A 407 9.25 -8.88 -14.90
CA SER A 407 8.80 -7.50 -15.14
C SER A 407 7.44 -7.43 -15.85
N LYS A 408 7.24 -8.21 -16.93
CA LYS A 408 5.95 -8.26 -17.62
C LYS A 408 4.83 -8.66 -16.68
N GLN A 409 5.07 -9.61 -15.78
CA GLN A 409 4.08 -10.00 -14.78
C GLN A 409 3.81 -8.89 -13.76
N ALA A 410 4.84 -8.17 -13.29
CA ALA A 410 4.67 -7.01 -12.42
C ALA A 410 3.79 -5.93 -13.06
N ILE A 411 4.04 -5.62 -14.35
CA ILE A 411 3.27 -4.63 -15.13
C ILE A 411 1.83 -5.11 -15.40
N ARG A 412 1.62 -6.41 -15.64
CA ARG A 412 0.27 -6.97 -15.80
C ARG A 412 -0.56 -6.85 -14.52
N LEU A 413 0.05 -7.12 -13.37
CA LEU A 413 -0.61 -7.05 -12.07
C LEU A 413 -0.84 -5.61 -11.60
N ASP A 414 0.09 -4.70 -11.92
CA ASP A 414 -0.05 -3.28 -11.66
C ASP A 414 0.52 -2.48 -12.84
N SER A 415 -0.37 -2.01 -13.71
CA SER A 415 -0.02 -1.22 -14.90
C SER A 415 0.60 0.14 -14.58
N ARG A 416 0.55 0.57 -13.30
CA ARG A 416 1.16 1.81 -12.80
C ARG A 416 2.48 1.56 -12.07
N ASN A 417 2.96 0.32 -12.04
CA ASN A 417 4.26 -0.01 -11.45
C ASN A 417 5.39 0.44 -12.39
N SER A 418 5.88 1.68 -12.20
CA SER A 418 7.01 2.23 -12.97
C SER A 418 8.26 1.35 -12.82
N TYR A 419 8.47 0.77 -11.63
CA TYR A 419 9.63 -0.06 -11.34
C TYR A 419 9.67 -1.31 -12.24
N GLY A 420 8.52 -1.90 -12.59
CA GLY A 420 8.45 -2.97 -13.59
C GLY A 420 9.06 -2.55 -14.93
N TYR A 421 8.76 -1.36 -15.43
CA TYR A 421 9.35 -0.82 -16.67
C TYR A 421 10.84 -0.50 -16.51
N THR A 422 11.25 0.02 -15.35
CA THR A 422 12.66 0.28 -15.02
C THR A 422 13.49 -1.01 -15.06
N ILE A 423 12.95 -2.15 -14.59
CA ILE A 423 13.59 -3.46 -14.74
C ILE A 423 13.76 -3.85 -16.22
N GLN A 424 12.77 -3.61 -17.09
CA GLN A 424 12.93 -3.88 -18.54
C GLN A 424 14.02 -3.00 -19.15
N ALA A 425 14.06 -1.72 -18.77
CA ALA A 425 15.06 -0.79 -19.27
C ALA A 425 16.48 -1.24 -18.94
N ASP A 426 16.70 -1.67 -17.70
CA ASP A 426 17.98 -2.19 -17.24
C ASP A 426 18.36 -3.47 -18.00
N VAL A 427 17.41 -4.39 -18.21
CA VAL A 427 17.65 -5.58 -19.06
C VAL A 427 18.08 -5.17 -20.47
N PHE A 428 17.36 -4.25 -21.13
CA PHE A 428 17.70 -3.84 -22.49
C PHE A 428 19.04 -3.12 -22.58
N ASN A 429 19.41 -2.32 -21.57
CA ASN A 429 20.75 -1.75 -21.46
C ASN A 429 21.83 -2.82 -21.38
N ASN A 430 21.63 -3.86 -20.56
CA ASN A 430 22.55 -4.99 -20.46
C ASN A 430 22.64 -5.80 -21.76
N LEU A 431 21.52 -5.97 -22.48
CA LEU A 431 21.46 -6.61 -23.78
C LEU A 431 21.95 -5.72 -24.94
N LYS A 432 22.30 -4.46 -24.65
CA LYS A 432 22.71 -3.43 -25.62
C LYS A 432 21.64 -3.07 -26.65
N ASP A 433 20.37 -3.35 -26.35
CA ASP A 433 19.23 -2.87 -27.12
C ASP A 433 18.84 -1.47 -26.60
N TYR A 434 19.71 -0.50 -26.89
CA TYR A 434 19.54 0.87 -26.41
C TYR A 434 18.25 1.54 -26.92
N PRO A 435 17.78 1.31 -28.18
CA PRO A 435 16.48 1.81 -28.62
C PRO A 435 15.32 1.28 -27.77
N ALA A 436 15.32 -0.03 -27.44
CA ALA A 436 14.30 -0.58 -26.55
C ALA A 436 14.41 -0.01 -25.14
N ALA A 437 15.62 0.12 -24.59
CA ALA A 437 15.87 0.71 -23.27
C ALA A 437 15.32 2.15 -23.16
N ILE A 438 15.58 3.00 -24.17
CA ILE A 438 15.06 4.37 -24.23
C ILE A 438 13.54 4.38 -24.20
N LYS A 439 12.91 3.48 -24.98
CA LYS A 439 11.46 3.38 -25.08
C LYS A 439 10.81 3.02 -23.74
N VAL A 440 11.28 1.96 -23.08
CA VAL A 440 10.67 1.51 -21.81
C VAL A 440 11.00 2.42 -20.63
N SER A 441 12.18 3.04 -20.59
CA SER A 441 12.47 4.09 -19.61
C SER A 441 11.56 5.30 -19.77
N THR A 442 11.27 5.70 -21.02
CA THR A 442 10.32 6.80 -21.27
C THR A 442 8.93 6.47 -20.76
N LEU A 443 8.48 5.21 -20.90
CA LEU A 443 7.21 4.75 -20.33
C LEU A 443 7.22 4.79 -18.79
N ALA A 444 8.31 4.35 -18.16
CA ALA A 444 8.47 4.45 -16.71
C ALA A 444 8.35 5.91 -16.23
N ILE A 445 9.01 6.86 -16.92
CA ILE A 445 8.94 8.31 -16.64
C ILE A 445 7.52 8.87 -16.87
N LEU A 446 6.80 8.38 -17.87
CA LEU A 446 5.41 8.81 -18.11
C LEU A 446 4.45 8.35 -17.00
N ILE A 447 4.71 7.19 -16.40
CA ILE A 447 3.95 6.60 -15.30
C ILE A 447 4.29 7.29 -13.98
N ASP A 448 5.58 7.38 -13.68
CA ASP A 448 6.12 8.09 -12.53
C ASP A 448 7.21 9.08 -12.99
N PRO A 449 6.86 10.37 -13.18
CA PRO A 449 7.82 11.43 -13.58
C PRO A 449 8.95 11.68 -12.58
N ASP A 450 8.90 10.98 -11.46
CA ASP A 450 9.68 11.15 -10.28
C ASP A 450 10.56 9.89 -10.05
N ASP A 451 10.47 8.88 -10.93
CA ASP A 451 11.34 7.70 -10.99
C ASP A 451 12.70 8.06 -11.59
N PHE A 452 13.65 8.43 -10.73
CA PHE A 452 14.99 8.78 -11.18
C PHE A 452 15.77 7.61 -11.79
N SER A 453 15.42 6.35 -11.48
CA SER A 453 16.11 5.18 -12.04
C SER A 453 15.77 5.01 -13.52
N ALA A 454 14.53 5.32 -13.90
CA ALA A 454 14.14 5.39 -15.30
C ALA A 454 14.93 6.46 -16.07
N TYR A 455 15.15 7.64 -15.48
CA TYR A 455 16.03 8.66 -16.06
C TYR A 455 17.48 8.17 -16.19
N ILE A 456 18.04 7.50 -15.18
CA ILE A 456 19.40 6.92 -15.25
C ILE A 456 19.49 5.90 -16.39
N ASN A 457 18.53 4.97 -16.48
CA ASN A 457 18.54 3.94 -17.50
C ASN A 457 18.42 4.53 -18.91
N ARG A 458 17.61 5.59 -19.09
CA ARG A 458 17.51 6.29 -20.37
C ARG A 458 18.78 7.08 -20.70
N ALA A 459 19.35 7.77 -19.71
CA ALA A 459 20.60 8.50 -19.86
C ALA A 459 21.77 7.58 -20.25
N LEU A 460 21.83 6.38 -19.64
CA LEU A 460 22.81 5.36 -19.99
C LEU A 460 22.66 4.93 -21.44
N ALA A 461 21.45 4.62 -21.88
CA ALA A 461 21.17 4.24 -23.26
C ALA A 461 21.56 5.36 -24.24
N TYR A 462 21.19 6.63 -23.95
CA TYR A 462 21.57 7.79 -24.75
C TYR A 462 23.09 7.97 -24.83
N THR A 463 23.80 7.80 -23.70
CA THR A 463 25.27 7.86 -23.66
C THR A 463 25.88 6.83 -24.60
N LEU A 464 25.35 5.60 -24.60
CA LEU A 464 25.88 4.48 -25.38
C LEU A 464 25.59 4.58 -26.88
N ILE A 465 24.61 5.38 -27.30
CA ILE A 465 24.36 5.70 -28.71
C ILE A 465 24.95 7.05 -29.16
N GLY A 466 25.68 7.74 -28.28
CA GLY A 466 26.34 9.02 -28.57
C GLY A 466 25.43 10.26 -28.49
N ASP A 467 24.21 10.12 -27.97
CA ASP A 467 23.29 11.25 -27.73
C ASP A 467 23.58 11.89 -26.37
N TYR A 468 24.71 12.58 -26.29
CA TYR A 468 25.18 13.17 -25.03
C TYR A 468 24.28 14.31 -24.52
N GLN A 469 23.53 14.96 -25.40
CA GLN A 469 22.63 16.04 -25.01
C GLN A 469 21.43 15.51 -24.21
N ASN A 470 20.75 14.49 -24.71
CA ASN A 470 19.63 13.88 -23.98
C ASN A 470 20.13 13.12 -22.75
N ALA A 471 21.30 12.47 -22.83
CA ALA A 471 21.93 11.83 -21.67
C ALA A 471 22.16 12.83 -20.53
N LEU A 472 22.77 13.99 -20.81
CA LEU A 472 23.03 15.02 -19.80
C LEU A 472 21.73 15.54 -19.18
N SER A 473 20.69 15.77 -19.99
CA SER A 473 19.39 16.23 -19.49
C SER A 473 18.77 15.24 -18.51
N ASP A 474 18.79 13.95 -18.85
CA ASP A 474 18.25 12.89 -17.99
C ASP A 474 19.09 12.70 -16.71
N TYR A 475 20.42 12.77 -16.79
CA TYR A 475 21.27 12.75 -15.59
C TYR A 475 21.02 13.94 -14.67
N GLN A 476 20.86 15.14 -15.23
CA GLN A 476 20.50 16.34 -14.46
C GLN A 476 19.14 16.18 -13.79
N LYS A 477 18.15 15.64 -14.51
CA LYS A 477 16.82 15.44 -13.95
C LYS A 477 16.82 14.39 -12.86
N SER A 478 17.53 13.29 -13.07
CA SER A 478 17.77 12.26 -12.06
C SER A 478 18.42 12.86 -10.80
N SER A 479 19.47 13.68 -10.97
CA SER A 479 20.15 14.39 -9.88
C SER A 479 19.24 15.41 -9.15
N GLU A 480 18.41 16.16 -9.86
CA GLU A 480 17.43 17.09 -9.27
C GLU A 480 16.41 16.33 -8.42
N ILE A 481 15.81 15.27 -8.98
CA ILE A 481 14.87 14.40 -8.27
C ILE A 481 15.55 13.80 -7.05
N PHE A 482 16.78 13.31 -7.21
CA PHE A 482 17.57 12.73 -6.14
C PHE A 482 17.84 13.76 -5.04
N THR A 483 18.29 14.95 -5.39
CA THR A 483 18.60 16.02 -4.43
C THR A 483 17.36 16.46 -3.67
N ARG A 484 16.26 16.73 -4.38
CA ARG A 484 14.97 17.13 -3.80
C ARG A 484 14.43 16.06 -2.84
N ARG A 485 14.60 14.78 -3.18
CA ARG A 485 14.10 13.67 -2.36
C ARG A 485 15.04 13.30 -1.22
N TYR A 486 16.36 13.35 -1.42
CA TYR A 486 17.29 12.65 -0.55
C TYR A 486 18.24 13.58 0.23
N VAL A 487 18.58 14.78 -0.27
CA VAL A 487 19.45 15.72 0.45
C VAL A 487 18.65 16.57 1.44
N LYS A 488 18.96 16.49 2.75
CA LYS A 488 18.42 17.40 3.77
C LYS A 488 18.99 18.79 3.49
N LYS A 489 18.17 19.84 3.38
CA LYS A 489 18.69 21.22 3.38
C LYS A 489 19.46 21.43 4.68
N SER A 490 20.79 21.37 4.59
CA SER A 490 21.66 22.04 5.54
C SER A 490 21.34 23.53 5.42
N THR A 491 20.90 24.17 6.50
CA THR A 491 20.77 25.63 6.56
C THR A 491 22.16 26.25 6.55
N SER A 492 22.78 26.31 5.37
CA SER A 492 23.74 27.33 4.95
C SER A 492 24.19 26.94 3.54
N GLU A 493 23.56 27.50 2.52
CA GLU A 493 24.25 27.93 1.29
C GLU A 493 23.29 28.65 0.36
N ALA A 494 23.85 29.67 -0.28
CA ALA A 494 23.18 30.75 -0.98
C ALA A 494 22.15 30.26 -2.01
N GLU A 495 21.06 31.03 -2.14
CA GLU A 495 20.09 30.91 -3.22
C GLU A 495 20.80 30.76 -4.57
N LEU A 496 20.82 29.54 -5.10
CA LEU A 496 20.96 29.33 -6.54
C LEU A 496 19.76 30.01 -7.18
N LYS A 497 20.00 31.22 -7.70
CA LYS A 497 19.02 31.97 -8.49
C LYS A 497 18.47 31.03 -9.56
N PRO A 498 17.15 31.02 -9.80
CA PRO A 498 16.57 30.24 -10.89
C PRO A 498 17.29 30.61 -12.19
N GLN A 499 17.94 29.64 -12.82
CA GLN A 499 18.45 29.86 -14.15
C GLN A 499 17.27 30.13 -15.09
N PRO A 500 17.40 31.07 -16.04
CA PRO A 500 16.35 31.33 -17.01
C PRO A 500 15.98 30.02 -17.71
N LYS A 501 14.67 29.80 -17.90
CA LYS A 501 14.19 28.78 -18.84
C LYS A 501 14.98 28.94 -20.15
N PRO A 502 15.51 27.86 -20.74
CA PRO A 502 15.96 27.93 -22.11
C PRO A 502 14.77 28.35 -22.95
N THR A 503 14.78 29.59 -23.43
CA THR A 503 13.98 29.98 -24.59
C THR A 503 14.61 29.31 -25.79
N SER A 504 14.35 28.02 -25.98
CA SER A 504 14.80 27.30 -27.17
C SER A 504 13.64 27.20 -28.16
N ASN A 505 13.61 28.16 -29.09
CA ASN A 505 13.19 27.89 -30.47
C ASN A 505 14.19 26.91 -31.11
N SER A 506 14.23 25.65 -30.66
CA SER A 506 15.03 24.60 -31.29
C SER A 506 14.15 23.43 -31.71
N SER A 507 14.30 23.06 -32.98
CA SER A 507 13.43 22.23 -33.80
C SER A 507 13.56 20.71 -33.61
N SER A 508 13.82 20.20 -32.41
CA SER A 508 13.80 18.75 -32.17
C SER A 508 13.40 18.43 -30.74
N ASP A 509 12.10 18.22 -30.54
CA ASP A 509 11.61 17.58 -29.33
C ASP A 509 11.97 16.09 -29.42
N SER A 510 12.85 15.61 -28.55
CA SER A 510 13.41 14.24 -28.62
C SER A 510 12.35 13.16 -28.37
N ASN A 511 11.34 13.45 -27.54
CA ASN A 511 10.19 12.55 -27.38
C ASN A 511 9.35 12.54 -28.65
N LEU A 512 9.22 13.68 -29.33
CA LEU A 512 8.52 13.78 -30.60
C LEU A 512 9.22 12.97 -31.70
N GLU A 513 10.53 13.11 -31.86
CA GLU A 513 11.31 12.35 -32.85
C GLU A 513 11.33 10.83 -32.54
N LEU A 514 11.16 10.44 -31.28
CA LEU A 514 10.98 9.05 -30.90
C LEU A 514 9.57 8.52 -31.24
N ILE A 515 8.51 9.31 -31.02
CA ILE A 515 7.14 8.95 -31.45
C ILE A 515 7.10 8.81 -32.98
N LYS A 516 7.70 9.79 -33.68
CA LYS A 516 8.46 9.67 -34.93
C LYS A 516 8.77 8.26 -35.45
N SER A 517 9.65 7.60 -34.69
CA SER A 517 10.31 6.35 -35.05
C SER A 517 9.43 5.11 -34.89
N TRP A 518 8.24 5.22 -34.31
CA TRP A 518 7.31 4.10 -34.13
C TRP A 518 6.55 3.79 -35.43
N GLU A 519 7.26 3.40 -36.51
CA GLU A 519 6.70 3.05 -37.83
C GLU A 519 5.39 3.80 -38.16
N LEU A 520 5.42 5.13 -38.07
CA LEU A 520 4.24 5.96 -38.29
C LEU A 520 3.86 5.87 -39.77
N ILE A 521 2.67 5.35 -40.06
CA ILE A 521 2.13 5.37 -41.43
C ILE A 521 1.45 6.72 -41.63
N ASP A 522 1.92 7.50 -42.61
CA ASP A 522 1.24 8.72 -43.05
C ASP A 522 0.07 8.28 -43.97
N VAL A 523 -1.16 8.73 -43.67
CA VAL A 523 -2.47 8.48 -44.35
C VAL A 523 -3.25 7.17 -43.99
N PRO A 524 -4.57 7.12 -44.29
CA PRO A 524 -5.72 7.22 -43.38
C PRO A 524 -6.01 5.97 -42.52
N CYS A 525 -6.46 6.17 -41.26
CA CYS A 525 -6.72 5.11 -40.27
C CYS A 525 -7.95 4.21 -40.57
N THR A 526 -8.19 3.81 -41.81
CA THR A 526 -9.36 3.03 -42.26
C THR A 526 -9.04 1.56 -42.63
N SER A 527 -7.81 1.07 -42.39
CA SER A 527 -7.49 -0.33 -42.64
C SER A 527 -8.07 -1.25 -41.54
N ARG A 528 -8.38 -2.51 -41.91
CA ARG A 528 -8.95 -3.53 -41.01
C ARG A 528 -7.96 -4.04 -39.93
N GLU A 529 -6.84 -3.35 -39.72
CA GLU A 529 -5.84 -3.66 -38.69
C GLU A 529 -5.96 -2.71 -37.49
N LYS A 530 -5.64 -3.24 -36.30
CA LYS A 530 -5.88 -2.59 -35.01
C LYS A 530 -4.80 -1.54 -34.71
N VAL A 531 -4.85 -0.40 -35.39
CA VAL A 531 -3.88 0.70 -35.26
C VAL A 531 -4.24 1.70 -34.15
N VAL A 532 -3.23 2.37 -33.58
CA VAL A 532 -3.36 3.45 -32.58
C VAL A 532 -3.12 4.79 -33.26
N SER A 533 -3.98 5.80 -33.07
CA SER A 533 -3.75 7.12 -33.69
C SER A 533 -3.09 8.10 -32.74
N ILE A 534 -2.11 8.88 -33.18
CA ILE A 534 -1.40 9.91 -32.41
C ILE A 534 -1.48 11.25 -33.14
N MET A 535 -1.92 12.30 -32.46
CA MET A 535 -2.01 13.68 -32.95
C MET A 535 -0.76 14.44 -32.52
N ILE A 536 0.04 14.90 -33.47
CA ILE A 536 1.19 15.76 -33.21
C ILE A 536 0.93 17.05 -33.98
N ASP A 537 0.95 18.18 -33.29
CA ASP A 537 0.75 19.50 -33.92
C ASP A 537 -0.47 19.53 -34.85
N ASP A 538 -1.59 18.99 -34.36
CA ASP A 538 -2.87 18.85 -35.06
C ASP A 538 -2.86 17.96 -36.33
N LYS A 539 -1.74 17.29 -36.63
CA LYS A 539 -1.66 16.23 -37.65
C LYS A 539 -1.81 14.85 -37.02
N LYS A 540 -2.68 14.00 -37.59
CA LYS A 540 -2.94 12.62 -37.16
C LYS A 540 -1.96 11.65 -37.81
N TYR A 541 -1.32 10.81 -37.01
CA TYR A 541 -0.45 9.70 -37.42
C TYR A 541 -1.07 8.39 -36.92
N CYS A 542 -1.02 7.29 -37.68
CA CYS A 542 -1.46 5.98 -37.19
C CYS A 542 -0.23 5.07 -36.98
N VAL A 543 -0.13 4.39 -35.85
CA VAL A 543 0.97 3.46 -35.49
C VAL A 543 0.46 2.05 -35.24
N LEU A 544 1.33 1.06 -35.43
CA LEU A 544 1.10 -0.30 -34.97
C LEU A 544 0.87 -0.34 -33.44
N PRO A 545 -0.01 -1.22 -32.94
CA PRO A 545 -0.38 -1.26 -31.53
C PRO A 545 0.82 -1.59 -30.64
N HIS A 546 1.15 -0.66 -29.75
CA HIS A 546 2.19 -0.85 -28.73
C HIS A 546 1.59 -1.44 -27.46
N PRO A 547 2.24 -2.37 -26.74
CA PRO A 547 1.70 -2.97 -25.51
C PRO A 547 1.32 -1.96 -24.40
N SER A 548 1.86 -0.74 -24.46
CA SER A 548 1.59 0.37 -23.52
C SER A 548 0.59 1.41 -24.04
N LEU A 549 0.08 1.23 -25.26
CA LEU A 549 -0.95 2.09 -25.86
C LEU A 549 -2.22 1.25 -26.01
N THR A 550 -3.29 1.71 -25.38
CA THR A 550 -4.64 1.15 -25.61
C THR A 550 -5.09 1.51 -27.04
N TRP A 551 -6.14 0.88 -27.56
CA TRP A 551 -6.59 1.07 -28.94
C TRP A 551 -7.35 2.39 -29.17
N LYS A 552 -6.94 3.44 -28.47
CA LYS A 552 -7.53 4.79 -28.49
C LYS A 552 -6.64 5.74 -29.31
N GLY A 553 -7.17 6.92 -29.63
CA GLY A 553 -6.35 8.02 -30.15
C GLY A 553 -5.55 8.70 -29.04
N TYR A 554 -4.46 9.38 -29.37
CA TYR A 554 -3.59 10.13 -28.47
C TYR A 554 -3.21 11.47 -29.10
N ARG A 555 -2.79 12.47 -28.32
CA ARG A 555 -2.27 13.78 -28.70
C ARG A 555 -0.96 14.00 -27.97
N TYR A 556 0.08 14.34 -28.71
CA TYR A 556 1.37 14.69 -28.16
C TYR A 556 1.37 16.15 -27.69
N ASN A 557 1.63 16.35 -26.41
CA ASN A 557 1.73 17.67 -25.80
C ASN A 557 3.21 18.04 -25.60
N ARG A 558 3.73 18.94 -26.45
CA ARG A 558 5.11 19.45 -26.38
C ARG A 558 5.46 20.10 -25.05
N GLY A 559 4.49 20.71 -24.37
CA GLY A 559 4.70 21.39 -23.08
C GLY A 559 4.94 20.41 -21.93
N THR A 560 4.44 19.18 -22.04
CA THR A 560 4.55 18.15 -21.00
C THR A 560 5.40 16.95 -21.43
N GLY A 561 5.70 16.81 -22.71
CA GLY A 561 6.38 15.67 -23.30
C GLY A 561 5.54 14.38 -23.31
N LYS A 562 4.21 14.48 -23.21
CA LYS A 562 3.31 13.32 -23.00
C LYS A 562 2.42 13.03 -24.20
N LEU A 563 2.08 11.76 -24.38
CA LEU A 563 0.92 11.33 -25.17
C LEU A 563 -0.33 11.31 -24.28
N GLU A 564 -1.29 12.16 -24.61
CA GLU A 564 -2.56 12.34 -23.92
C GLU A 564 -3.66 11.67 -24.76
N PRO A 565 -4.49 10.76 -24.24
CA PRO A 565 -5.54 10.15 -25.05
C PRO A 565 -6.46 11.21 -25.69
N LEU A 566 -6.78 11.08 -26.97
CA LEU A 566 -7.90 11.79 -27.58
C LEU A 566 -9.17 11.21 -26.97
N THR A 567 -9.95 12.08 -26.34
CA THR A 567 -11.25 11.78 -25.73
C THR A 567 -12.25 11.27 -26.74
#